data_AF-A0A1Q5DWG9-F1
#
_entry.id   AF-A0A1Q5DWG9-F1
#
_cell.length_a   1.000
_cell.length_b   1.000
_cell.length_c   1.000
_cell.angle_alpha   90.00
_cell.angle_beta   90.00
_cell.angle_gamma   90.00
#
_symmetry.space_group_name_H-M   'P 1'
#
loop_
_entity.id
_entity.type
_entity.pdbx_description
1 polymer ?
#
loop_
_entity_poly.entity_id
_entity_poly.type
_entity_poly.pdbx_seq_one_letter_code
_entity_poly.pdbx_strand_id
1 'polypeptide(L)'
;MRFFFEYGVDTPLWPGPSGMAVFDSPYGYPCVPEKLPITAATSNELTSLADLYQFSLDWDHPAGPSPWTQGQQESFRHEADTALEALRRELGDGWTIEDQRS
;
A
#
# COMPACT_ATOMS: atom_id res chain seq x y z
N MET A 1 -8.73 -3.66 -7.54
CA MET A 1 -7.96 -2.79 -6.62
C MET A 1 -6.50 -3.12 -6.81
N ARG A 2 -5.62 -2.12 -6.75
CA ARG A 2 -4.17 -2.31 -6.86
C ARG A 2 -3.51 -2.03 -5.52
N PHE A 3 -2.43 -2.75 -5.26
CA PHE A 3 -1.63 -2.66 -4.04
C PHE A 3 -0.19 -2.29 -4.43
N PHE A 4 0.22 -1.06 -4.14
CA PHE A 4 1.59 -0.58 -4.31
C PHE A 4 1.81 0.71 -3.51
N PHE A 5 3.08 0.99 -3.19
CA PHE A 5 3.46 2.16 -2.41
C PHE A 5 3.89 3.32 -3.32
N GLU A 6 3.50 4.53 -2.96
CA GLU A 6 3.90 5.77 -3.64
C GLU A 6 4.38 6.80 -2.60
N TYR A 7 5.35 7.63 -2.99
CA TYR A 7 5.82 8.70 -2.14
C TYR A 7 4.81 9.84 -2.07
N GLY A 8 4.60 10.39 -0.87
CA GLY A 8 3.63 11.45 -0.61
C GLY A 8 2.18 10.95 -0.44
N VAL A 9 1.99 9.64 -0.27
CA VAL A 9 0.68 9.00 -0.10
C VAL A 9 0.67 8.17 1.19
N ASP A 10 -0.47 8.19 1.90
CA ASP A 10 -0.69 7.59 3.24
C ASP A 10 -1.36 6.20 3.19
N THR A 11 -1.43 5.60 2.00
CA THR A 11 -2.09 4.32 1.76
C THR A 11 -1.46 3.60 0.57
N PRO A 12 -1.30 2.26 0.62
CA PRO A 12 -0.84 1.48 -0.53
C PRO A 12 -1.98 1.09 -1.48
N LEU A 13 -3.20 1.59 -1.25
CA LEU A 13 -4.40 1.12 -1.94
C LEU A 13 -4.85 2.07 -3.05
N TRP A 14 -5.01 1.53 -4.25
CA TRP A 14 -5.39 2.29 -5.43
C TRP A 14 -6.63 1.72 -6.10
N PRO A 15 -7.57 2.58 -6.52
CA PRO A 15 -8.79 2.13 -7.14
C PRO A 15 -8.55 1.59 -8.57
N GLY A 16 -9.47 0.72 -9.00
CA GLY A 16 -9.45 0.10 -10.33
C GLY A 16 -8.44 -1.05 -10.48
N PRO A 17 -8.51 -1.80 -11.60
CA PRO A 17 -7.46 -2.69 -12.06
C PRO A 17 -6.32 -1.91 -12.74
N SER A 18 -5.23 -2.59 -13.11
CA SER A 18 -4.16 -1.99 -13.92
C SER A 18 -4.69 -1.36 -15.21
N GLY A 19 -4.16 -0.18 -15.56
CA GLY A 19 -4.49 0.51 -16.80
C GLY A 19 -5.85 1.23 -16.82
N MET A 20 -6.61 1.22 -15.73
CA MET A 20 -7.87 1.97 -15.62
C MET A 20 -7.96 2.70 -14.27
N ALA A 21 -7.68 4.01 -14.29
CA ALA A 21 -7.92 4.86 -13.12
C ALA A 21 -9.41 5.09 -12.93
N VAL A 22 -9.91 4.82 -11.72
CA VAL A 22 -11.31 5.03 -11.33
C VAL A 22 -11.36 6.19 -10.34
N PHE A 23 -11.55 7.40 -10.87
CA PHE A 23 -11.50 8.64 -10.07
C PHE A 23 -12.74 8.86 -9.21
N ASP A 24 -13.84 8.17 -9.49
CA ASP A 24 -15.13 8.24 -8.76
C ASP A 24 -15.33 7.05 -7.80
N SER A 25 -14.25 6.36 -7.44
CA SER A 25 -14.30 5.24 -6.49
C SER A 25 -14.95 5.68 -5.17
N PRO A 26 -15.94 4.94 -4.64
CA PRO A 26 -16.55 5.24 -3.34
C PRO A 26 -15.54 5.16 -2.19
N TYR A 27 -14.41 4.48 -2.42
CA TYR A 27 -13.32 4.32 -1.48
C TYR A 27 -12.27 5.44 -1.57
N GLY A 28 -12.33 6.33 -2.56
CA GLY A 28 -11.38 7.44 -2.76
C GLY A 28 -10.33 7.19 -3.85
N TYR A 29 -9.50 8.22 -4.10
CA TYR A 29 -8.35 8.18 -4.99
C TYR A 29 -7.18 8.98 -4.35
N PRO A 30 -6.20 8.33 -3.70
CA PRO A 30 -6.08 6.89 -3.44
C PRO A 30 -7.17 6.37 -2.48
N CYS A 31 -7.31 5.05 -2.35
CA CYS A 31 -8.34 4.45 -1.52
C CYS A 31 -8.06 4.70 -0.04
N VAL A 32 -9.04 5.26 0.67
CA VAL A 32 -9.06 5.48 2.12
C VAL A 32 -9.35 4.14 2.81
N PRO A 33 -8.38 3.53 3.52
CA PRO A 33 -8.53 2.20 4.12
C PRO A 33 -9.75 2.06 5.04
N GLU A 34 -10.11 3.11 5.78
CA GLU A 34 -11.24 3.12 6.72
C GLU A 34 -12.61 3.04 6.04
N LYS A 35 -12.68 3.28 4.72
CA LYS A 35 -13.92 3.13 3.94
C LYS A 35 -14.12 1.71 3.43
N LEU A 36 -13.10 0.86 3.51
CA LEU A 36 -13.19 -0.53 3.08
C LEU A 36 -13.82 -1.38 4.19
N PRO A 37 -14.48 -2.50 3.82
CA PRO A 37 -15.04 -3.44 4.79
C PRO A 37 -13.94 -4.33 5.40
N ILE A 38 -12.95 -3.70 6.02
CA ILE A 38 -11.82 -4.33 6.71
C ILE A 38 -11.77 -3.89 8.18
N THR A 39 -11.01 -4.61 8.98
CA THR A 39 -10.78 -4.29 10.39
C THR A 39 -9.90 -3.06 10.53
N ALA A 40 -10.07 -2.35 11.64
CA ALA A 40 -9.19 -1.22 11.98
C ALA A 40 -7.71 -1.65 12.11
N ALA A 41 -7.45 -2.92 12.47
CA ALA A 41 -6.09 -3.44 12.53
C ALA A 41 -5.44 -3.46 11.14
N THR A 42 -6.12 -4.03 10.13
CA THR A 42 -5.63 -4.05 8.76
C THR A 42 -5.54 -2.65 8.17
N SER A 43 -6.53 -1.77 8.45
CA SER A 43 -6.49 -0.35 8.07
C SER A 43 -5.22 0.35 8.58
N ASN A 44 -4.97 0.26 9.89
CA ASN A 44 -3.82 0.90 10.53
C ASN A 44 -2.48 0.34 10.04
N GLU A 45 -2.41 -0.97 9.78
CA GLU A 45 -1.20 -1.60 9.26
C GLU A 45 -0.85 -1.06 7.87
N LEU A 46 -1.85 -0.94 6.98
CA LEU A 46 -1.66 -0.40 5.64
C LEU A 46 -1.14 1.05 5.67
N THR A 47 -1.73 1.89 6.52
CA THR A 47 -1.26 3.27 6.72
C THR A 47 0.15 3.31 7.31
N SER A 48 0.42 2.48 8.32
CA SER A 48 1.76 2.43 8.95
C SER A 48 2.84 2.01 7.96
N LEU A 49 2.54 1.07 7.06
CA LEU A 49 3.46 0.67 6.00
C LEU A 49 3.67 1.78 4.96
N ALA A 50 2.62 2.53 4.61
CA ALA A 50 2.76 3.67 3.70
C ALA A 50 3.62 4.78 4.30
N ASP A 51 3.45 5.07 5.58
CA ASP A 51 4.29 6.01 6.34
C ASP A 51 5.74 5.51 6.43
N LEU A 52 5.94 4.23 6.72
CA LEU A 52 7.26 3.62 6.78
C LEU A 52 7.97 3.74 5.42
N TYR A 53 7.27 3.45 4.32
CA TYR A 53 7.80 3.55 2.96
C TYR A 53 8.34 4.94 2.63
N GLN A 54 7.80 6.01 3.21
CA GLN A 54 8.31 7.37 2.99
C GLN A 54 9.77 7.54 3.45
N PHE A 55 10.20 6.74 4.44
CA PHE A 55 11.59 6.72 4.91
C PHE A 55 12.52 5.88 4.05
N SER A 56 12.00 5.19 3.03
CA SER A 56 12.81 4.52 2.01
C SER A 56 13.34 5.48 0.95
N LEU A 57 12.94 6.76 0.98
CA LEU A 57 13.49 7.84 0.17
C LEU A 57 14.31 8.79 1.03
N ASP A 58 15.48 9.15 0.52
CA ASP A 58 16.19 10.34 1.01
C ASP A 58 15.55 11.58 0.36
N TRP A 59 14.74 12.32 1.13
CA TRP A 59 14.04 13.51 0.62
C TRP A 59 14.99 14.67 0.29
N ASP A 60 16.17 14.71 0.90
CA ASP A 60 17.19 15.71 0.59
C ASP A 60 17.95 15.34 -0.69
N HIS A 61 18.01 14.05 -1.03
CA HIS A 61 18.63 13.55 -2.26
C HIS A 61 17.82 12.41 -2.91
N PRO A 62 16.66 12.71 -3.53
CA PRO A 62 15.73 11.68 -3.99
C PRO A 62 16.20 10.89 -5.21
N ALA A 63 17.18 11.41 -5.96
CA ALA A 63 17.84 10.68 -7.04
C ALA A 63 18.93 9.71 -6.55
N GLY A 64 19.27 9.76 -5.25
CA GLY A 64 20.23 8.88 -4.60
C GLY A 64 19.67 7.48 -4.32
N PRO A 65 20.51 6.57 -3.80
CA PRO A 65 20.03 5.27 -3.33
C PRO A 65 19.10 5.44 -2.12
N SER A 66 18.23 4.45 -1.91
CA SER A 66 17.43 4.37 -0.69
C SER A 66 18.34 4.39 0.55
N PRO A 67 17.99 5.12 1.63
CA PRO A 67 18.69 5.07 2.90
C PRO A 67 18.46 3.74 3.64
N TRP A 68 17.51 2.92 3.20
CA TRP A 68 17.29 1.60 3.79
C TRP A 68 18.42 0.65 3.47
N THR A 69 18.87 -0.03 4.52
CA THR A 69 19.69 -1.24 4.39
C THR A 69 18.90 -2.35 3.70
N GLN A 70 19.60 -3.34 3.16
CA GLN A 70 18.97 -4.54 2.60
C GLN A 70 18.05 -5.24 3.61
N GLY A 71 18.45 -5.34 4.89
CA GLY A 71 17.62 -5.95 5.93
C GLY A 71 16.32 -5.20 6.20
N GLN A 72 16.33 -3.87 6.11
CA GLN A 72 15.10 -3.06 6.23
C GLN A 72 14.18 -3.27 5.02
N GLN A 73 14.73 -3.32 3.81
CA GLN A 73 13.96 -3.62 2.59
C GLN A 73 13.32 -5.02 2.66
N GLU A 74 14.06 -6.02 3.14
CA GLU A 74 13.56 -7.38 3.32
C GLU A 74 12.45 -7.46 4.38
N SER A 75 12.64 -6.78 5.52
CA SER A 75 11.65 -6.73 6.60
C SER A 75 10.36 -6.04 6.12
N PHE A 76 10.48 -4.90 5.44
CA PHE A 76 9.35 -4.18 4.87
C PHE A 76 8.58 -5.03 3.87
N ARG A 77 9.27 -5.75 2.97
CA ARG A 77 8.61 -6.64 2.01
C ARG A 77 7.80 -7.73 2.71
N HIS A 78 8.35 -8.34 3.75
CA HIS A 78 7.67 -9.37 4.54
C HIS A 78 6.42 -8.83 5.26
N GLU A 79 6.52 -7.65 5.87
CA GLU A 79 5.37 -7.00 6.52
C GLU A 79 4.30 -6.61 5.49
N ALA A 80 4.69 -6.09 4.34
CA ALA A 80 3.78 -5.77 3.24
C ALA A 80 3.10 -7.03 2.65
N ASP A 81 3.80 -8.17 2.57
CA ASP A 81 3.19 -9.45 2.17
C ASP A 81 2.12 -9.88 3.18
N THR A 82 2.43 -9.78 4.48
CA THR A 82 1.50 -10.13 5.56
C THR A 82 0.26 -9.25 5.54
N ALA A 83 0.42 -7.94 5.35
CA ALA A 83 -0.68 -7.00 5.24
C ALA A 83 -1.55 -7.27 3.99
N LEU A 84 -0.93 -7.59 2.85
CA LEU A 84 -1.65 -7.95 1.63
C LEU A 84 -2.48 -9.23 1.80
N GLU A 85 -1.94 -10.25 2.46
CA GLU A 85 -2.67 -11.47 2.78
C GLU A 85 -3.85 -11.21 3.72
N ALA A 86 -3.65 -10.41 4.76
CA ALA A 86 -4.72 -10.01 5.68
C ALA A 86 -5.84 -9.26 4.93
N LEU A 87 -5.48 -8.29 4.09
CA LEU A 87 -6.39 -7.54 3.25
C LEU A 87 -7.21 -8.44 2.32
N ARG A 88 -6.55 -9.38 1.61
CA ARG A 88 -7.22 -10.35 0.73
C ARG A 88 -8.20 -11.22 1.50
N ARG A 89 -7.80 -11.72 2.67
CA ARG A 89 -8.66 -12.56 3.53
C ARG A 89 -9.89 -11.81 4.03
N GLU A 90 -9.73 -10.56 4.44
CA GLU A 90 -10.83 -9.77 4.99
C GLU A 90 -11.83 -9.32 3.92
N LEU A 91 -11.34 -8.92 2.74
CA LEU A 91 -12.19 -8.54 1.61
C LEU A 91 -12.87 -9.75 0.94
N GLY A 92 -12.21 -10.91 0.97
CA GLY A 92 -12.72 -12.16 0.43
C GLY A 92 -12.77 -12.21 -1.10
N ASP A 93 -13.34 -13.30 -1.63
CA ASP A 93 -13.30 -13.65 -3.06
C ASP A 93 -14.07 -12.69 -3.98
N GLY A 94 -14.87 -11.78 -3.42
CA GLY A 94 -15.56 -10.73 -4.19
C GLY A 94 -14.64 -9.61 -4.69
N TRP A 95 -13.36 -9.63 -4.28
CA TRP A 95 -12.40 -8.58 -4.59
C TRP A 95 -11.19 -9.13 -5.35
N THR A 96 -10.84 -8.44 -6.44
CA THR A 96 -9.55 -8.64 -7.12
C THR A 96 -8.55 -7.60 -6.62
N ILE A 97 -7.48 -8.08 -5.98
CA ILE A 97 -6.36 -7.26 -5.48
C ILE A 97 -5.09 -7.62 -6.25
N GLU A 98 -4.71 -6.73 -7.16
CA GLU A 98 -3.49 -6.82 -7.96
C GLU A 98 -2.31 -6.30 -7.16
N ASP A 99 -1.32 -7.15 -6.91
CA ASP A 99 -0.05 -6.74 -6.34
C ASP A 99 0.82 -6.12 -7.44
N GLN A 100 1.18 -4.84 -7.28
CA GLN A 100 1.96 -4.06 -8.25
C GLN A 100 3.20 -3.44 -7.61
N ARG A 101 3.63 -3.96 -6.46
CA ARG A 101 4.91 -3.57 -5.85
C ARG A 101 6.05 -3.97 -6.80
N SER A 102 6.94 -3.01 -7.08
CA SER A 102 8.12 -3.16 -7.96
C SER A 102 9.37 -3.61 -7.22
#